data_AF-A0A377BHP6-F1
#
_entry.id   AF-A0A377BHP6-F1
#
_cell.length_a   1.000
_cell.length_b   1.000
_cell.length_c   1.000
_cell.angle_alpha   90.00
_cell.angle_beta   90.00
_cell.angle_gamma   90.00
#
_symmetry.space_group_name_H-M   'P 1'
#
loop_
_entity.id
_entity.type
_entity.pdbx_description
1 polymer ?
#
loop_
_entity_poly.entity_id
_entity_poly.type
_entity_poly.pdbx_seq_one_letter_code
_entity_poly.pdbx_strand_id
1 'polypeptide(L)'
;MGMLQPSHGQYIRSGSQRIMQMVFQDPLSSLNPRLPVWRIITEPLWIAKRSSEQQRRALAEELAVQVGIRPEVSRPPASCVLRRAAATYRHCQSTLFAA
;
A
#
# COMPACT_ATOMS: atom_id res chain seq x y z
N MET A 1 11.95 5.42 -10.58
CA MET A 1 12.75 4.24 -10.15
C MET A 1 11.98 2.96 -10.48
N GLY A 2 12.42 2.19 -11.49
CA GLY A 2 11.73 1.00 -11.98
C GLY A 2 12.67 -0.18 -12.20
N MET A 3 12.17 -1.28 -12.76
CA MET A 3 13.02 -2.38 -13.20
C MET A 3 13.93 -1.89 -14.32
N LEU A 4 15.23 -1.79 -14.03
CA LEU A 4 16.24 -1.48 -15.02
C LEU A 4 16.37 -2.65 -16.01
N GLN A 5 16.67 -2.34 -17.28
CA GLN A 5 17.05 -3.39 -18.20
C GLN A 5 18.31 -4.09 -17.68
N PRO A 6 18.36 -5.43 -17.72
CA PRO A 6 19.54 -6.14 -17.28
C PRO A 6 20.72 -5.76 -18.18
N SER A 7 21.88 -5.56 -17.59
CA SER A 7 23.11 -5.24 -18.33
C SER A 7 23.58 -6.41 -19.22
N HIS A 8 23.18 -7.65 -18.88
CA HIS A 8 23.40 -8.85 -19.68
C HIS A 8 22.24 -9.85 -19.49
N GLY A 9 21.99 -10.69 -20.50
CA GLY A 9 20.96 -11.73 -20.48
C GLY A 9 19.61 -11.30 -21.05
N GLN A 10 18.68 -12.25 -21.19
CA GLN A 10 17.31 -11.99 -21.65
C GLN A 10 16.33 -12.22 -20.50
N TYR A 11 15.44 -11.24 -20.28
CA TYR A 11 14.29 -11.41 -19.40
C TYR A 11 13.05 -11.69 -20.25
N ILE A 12 12.53 -12.91 -20.17
CA ILE A 12 11.33 -13.33 -20.89
C ILE A 12 10.19 -13.46 -19.86
N ARG A 13 9.13 -12.69 -20.06
CA ARG A 13 7.90 -12.79 -19.25
C ARG A 13 6.82 -13.49 -20.06
N SER A 14 6.56 -14.77 -19.76
CA SER A 14 5.48 -15.54 -20.38
C SER A 14 4.16 -15.37 -19.61
N GLY A 15 3.20 -14.65 -20.21
CA GLY A 15 1.78 -14.80 -19.91
C GLY A 15 1.21 -14.18 -18.61
N SER A 16 -0.03 -13.70 -18.75
CA SER A 16 -0.92 -13.05 -17.77
C SER A 16 -0.42 -11.72 -17.20
N GLN A 17 -1.27 -10.69 -17.33
CA GLN A 17 -1.17 -9.36 -16.72
C GLN A 17 -1.23 -9.41 -15.17
N ARG A 18 -0.64 -10.41 -14.52
CA ARG A 18 -0.47 -10.41 -13.07
C ARG A 18 0.32 -9.16 -12.70
N ILE A 19 -0.30 -8.33 -11.88
CA ILE A 19 0.27 -7.08 -11.41
C ILE A 19 1.42 -7.48 -10.50
N MET A 20 2.66 -7.44 -11.01
CA MET A 20 3.84 -7.60 -10.17
C MET A 20 3.86 -6.42 -9.19
N GLN A 21 3.98 -6.71 -7.91
CA GLN A 21 4.15 -5.71 -6.87
C GLN A 21 5.59 -5.76 -6.40
N MET A 22 6.28 -4.63 -6.48
CA MET A 22 7.66 -4.50 -6.02
C MET A 22 7.66 -4.25 -4.52
N VAL A 23 8.60 -4.88 -3.82
CA VAL A 23 8.90 -4.59 -2.41
C VAL A 23 10.29 -3.97 -2.37
N PHE A 24 10.39 -2.77 -1.81
CA PHE A 24 11.65 -2.06 -1.68
C PHE A 24 12.44 -2.57 -0.47
N GLN A 25 13.77 -2.60 -0.60
CA GLN A 25 14.67 -3.03 0.47
C GLN A 25 14.73 -2.02 1.63
N ASP A 26 14.43 -0.75 1.36
CA ASP A 26 14.26 0.27 2.39
C ASP A 26 12.76 0.43 2.70
N PRO A 27 12.30 -0.07 3.85
CA PRO A 27 10.90 0.03 4.23
C PRO A 27 10.51 1.46 4.66
N LEU A 28 11.43 2.28 5.17
CA LEU A 28 11.07 3.59 5.73
C LEU A 28 10.82 4.64 4.65
N SER A 29 11.58 4.60 3.54
CA SER A 29 11.38 5.53 2.42
C SER A 29 10.12 5.25 1.60
N SER A 30 9.55 4.04 1.70
CA SER A 30 8.32 3.65 0.98
C SER A 30 7.03 3.85 1.79
N LEU A 31 7.14 4.09 3.10
CA LEU A 31 6.01 4.24 4.01
C LEU A 31 5.76 5.72 4.35
N ASN A 32 4.50 6.16 4.30
CA ASN A 32 4.13 7.47 4.82
C ASN A 32 3.69 7.37 6.29
N PRO A 33 4.47 7.88 7.26
CA PRO A 33 4.15 7.79 8.69
C PRO A 33 2.91 8.61 9.09
N ARG A 34 2.43 9.52 8.24
CA ARG A 34 1.19 10.27 8.47
C ARG A 34 -0.07 9.45 8.19
N LEU A 35 0.07 8.28 7.56
CA LEU A 35 -1.05 7.40 7.29
C LEU A 35 -1.17 6.34 8.40
N PRO A 36 -2.40 5.98 8.79
CA PRO A 36 -2.60 4.90 9.73
C PRO A 36 -2.21 3.57 9.11
N VAL A 37 -1.67 2.66 9.93
CA VAL A 37 -1.09 1.38 9.50
C VAL A 37 -2.07 0.55 8.67
N TRP A 38 -3.36 0.48 9.06
CA TRP A 38 -4.38 -0.24 8.28
C TRP A 38 -4.52 0.25 6.84
N ARG A 39 -4.31 1.55 6.60
CA ARG A 39 -4.45 2.16 5.28
C ARG A 39 -3.26 1.83 4.41
N ILE A 40 -2.06 1.80 4.98
CA ILE A 40 -0.82 1.39 4.31
C ILE A 40 -0.94 -0.08 3.86
N ILE A 41 -1.37 -0.97 4.76
CA ILE A 41 -1.52 -2.41 4.47
C ILE A 41 -2.53 -2.66 3.33
N THR A 42 -3.62 -1.88 3.29
CA THR A 42 -4.73 -2.10 2.34
C THR A 42 -4.65 -1.27 1.07
N GLU A 43 -3.67 -0.36 0.97
CA GLU A 43 -3.52 0.55 -0.17
C GLU A 43 -3.38 -0.18 -1.51
N PRO A 44 -2.54 -1.23 -1.65
CA PRO A 44 -2.40 -1.94 -2.92
C PRO A 44 -3.73 -2.55 -3.40
N LEU A 45 -4.52 -3.09 -2.46
CA LEU A 45 -5.83 -3.68 -2.74
C LEU A 45 -6.89 -2.62 -3.06
N TRP A 46 -6.83 -1.45 -2.41
CA TRP A 46 -7.73 -0.34 -2.70
C TRP A 46 -7.50 0.22 -4.11
N ILE A 47 -6.25 0.36 -4.54
CA ILE A 47 -5.90 0.80 -5.89
C ILE A 47 -6.45 -0.20 -6.93
N ALA A 48 -6.37 -1.50 -6.63
CA ALA A 48 -6.87 -2.55 -7.52
C ALA A 48 -8.40 -2.66 -7.57
N LYS A 49 -9.12 -2.58 -6.43
CA LYS A 49 -10.55 -2.94 -6.34
C LYS A 49 -11.47 -1.95 -5.60
N ARG A 50 -11.02 -0.74 -5.27
CA ARG A 50 -11.83 0.35 -4.67
C ARG A 50 -12.77 -0.10 -3.54
N SER A 51 -12.30 -1.01 -2.69
CA SER A 51 -13.08 -1.61 -1.60
C SER A 51 -13.50 -0.59 -0.53
N SER A 52 -14.60 -0.86 0.15
CA SER A 52 -15.12 0.01 1.22
C SER A 52 -14.13 0.13 2.37
N GLU A 53 -14.24 1.20 3.18
CA GLU A 53 -13.37 1.40 4.33
C GLU A 53 -13.51 0.30 5.39
N GLN A 54 -14.74 -0.16 5.64
CA GLN A 54 -15.01 -1.21 6.63
C GLN A 54 -14.36 -2.53 6.23
N GLN A 55 -14.49 -2.93 4.96
CA GLN A 55 -13.83 -4.13 4.43
C GLN A 55 -12.31 -4.03 4.51
N ARG A 56 -11.75 -2.84 4.23
CA ARG A 56 -10.31 -2.62 4.33
C ARG A 56 -9.81 -2.76 5.77
N ARG A 57 -10.53 -2.21 6.75
CA ARG A 57 -10.14 -2.33 8.16
C ARG A 57 -10.16 -3.78 8.64
N ALA A 58 -11.23 -4.52 8.34
CA ALA A 58 -11.32 -5.94 8.68
C ALA A 58 -10.14 -6.74 8.08
N LEU A 59 -9.87 -6.51 6.79
CA LEU A 59 -8.76 -7.18 6.12
C LEU A 59 -7.39 -6.79 6.69
N ALA A 60 -7.19 -5.53 7.08
CA ALA A 60 -5.95 -5.09 7.70
C ALA A 60 -5.72 -5.75 9.07
N GLU A 61 -6.78 -5.97 9.85
CA GLU A 61 -6.69 -6.70 11.12
C GLU A 61 -6.32 -8.16 10.90
N GLU A 62 -6.93 -8.83 9.94
CA GLU A 62 -6.59 -10.21 9.55
C GLU A 62 -5.13 -10.33 9.09
N LEU A 63 -4.68 -9.42 8.22
CA LEU A 63 -3.31 -9.41 7.71
C LEU A 63 -2.30 -9.10 8.81
N ALA A 64 -2.61 -8.16 9.72
CA ALA A 64 -1.75 -7.82 10.84
C ALA A 64 -1.47 -9.04 11.73
N VAL A 65 -2.51 -9.83 12.03
CA VAL A 65 -2.37 -11.07 12.80
C VAL A 65 -1.47 -12.08 12.08
N GLN A 66 -1.62 -12.24 10.76
CA GLN A 66 -0.80 -13.18 9.98
C GLN A 66 0.69 -12.84 10.00
N VAL A 67 1.05 -11.55 10.05
CA VAL A 67 2.45 -11.10 10.09
C VAL A 67 2.97 -10.83 11.51
N GLY A 68 2.18 -11.15 12.55
CA GLY A 68 2.56 -10.96 13.95
C GLY A 68 2.51 -9.50 14.44
N ILE A 69 1.83 -8.61 13.73
CA ILE A 69 1.57 -7.24 14.17
C ILE A 69 0.33 -7.24 15.06
N ARG A 70 0.44 -6.61 16.23
CA ARG A 70 -0.69 -6.42 17.15
C ARG A 70 -1.82 -5.64 16.46
N PRO A 71 -3.06 -6.17 16.39
CA PRO A 71 -4.15 -5.55 15.62
C PRO A 71 -4.54 -4.16 16.14
N GLU A 72 -4.29 -3.87 17.43
CA GLU A 72 -4.48 -2.54 18.01
C GLU A 72 -3.60 -1.45 17.39
N VAL A 73 -2.44 -1.81 16.80
CA VAL A 73 -1.58 -0.88 16.06
C VAL A 73 -2.19 -0.54 14.69
N SER A 74 -2.97 -1.46 14.11
CA SER A 74 -3.69 -1.21 12.86
C SER A 74 -4.89 -0.29 13.09
N ARG A 75 -5.52 -0.34 14.27
CA ARG A 75 -6.69 0.48 14.59
C ARG A 75 -6.31 1.96 14.75
N PRO A 76 -6.96 2.91 14.04
CA PRO A 76 -6.70 4.32 14.29
C PRO A 76 -7.13 4.71 15.71
N PRO A 77 -6.39 5.58 16.40
CA PRO A 77 -6.80 6.08 17.71
C PRO A 77 -8.15 6.78 17.60
N ALA A 78 -8.97 6.71 18.66
CA ALA A 78 -10.34 7.25 18.65
C ALA A 78 -10.41 8.73 18.20
N SER A 79 -9.35 9.50 18.45
CA SER A 79 -9.20 10.90 18.03
C SER A 79 -9.12 11.11 16.51
N CYS A 80 -8.75 10.09 15.73
CA CYS A 80 -8.54 10.19 14.29
C CYS A 80 -9.80 9.90 13.45
N VAL A 81 -10.85 9.33 14.06
CA VAL A 81 -12.10 8.92 13.36
C VAL A 81 -12.90 10.14 12.85
N LEU A 82 -12.65 11.35 13.38
CA LEU A 82 -13.43 12.56 13.07
C LEU A 82 -12.94 13.38 11.86
N ARG A 83 -11.78 13.09 11.25
CA ARG A 83 -11.29 13.86 10.08
C ARG A 83 -11.37 13.06 8.77
N ARG A 84 -12.40 13.34 7.97
CA ARG A 84 -12.53 12.93 6.55
C ARG A 84 -11.38 13.51 5.70
N ALA A 85 -10.23 12.84 5.68
CA ALA A 85 -9.06 13.21 4.86
C ALA A 85 -8.98 12.38 3.56
N ALA A 86 -10.08 12.26 2.84
CA ALA A 86 -10.16 11.46 1.61
C ALA A 86 -9.80 12.25 0.33
N ALA A 87 -9.85 13.58 0.36
CA ALA A 87 -9.75 14.41 -0.85
C ALA A 87 -8.32 14.82 -1.22
N THR A 88 -7.44 15.07 -0.25
CA THR A 88 -6.17 15.79 -0.49
C THR A 88 -5.05 14.93 -1.10
N TYR A 89 -5.12 13.60 -1.00
CA TYR A 89 -3.99 12.74 -1.33
C TYR A 89 -3.93 12.27 -2.80
N ARG A 90 -5.03 12.40 -3.54
CA ARG A 90 -5.13 11.97 -4.95
C ARG A 90 -4.21 12.77 -5.88
N HIS A 91 -3.74 13.93 -5.43
CA HIS A 91 -2.92 14.84 -6.21
C HIS A 91 -1.40 14.67 -5.98
N CYS A 92 -1.00 14.00 -4.88
CA CYS A 92 0.41 13.88 -4.50
C CYS A 92 1.04 12.55 -4.96
N GLN A 93 0.24 11.51 -5.19
CA GLN A 93 0.74 10.22 -5.70
C GLN A 93 0.89 10.17 -7.22
N SER A 94 0.16 11.00 -7.98
CA SER A 94 0.33 11.08 -9.45
C SER A 94 1.67 11.66 -9.86
N THR A 95 2.31 12.46 -9.00
CA THR A 95 3.64 13.05 -9.27
C THR A 95 4.79 12.17 -8.80
N LEU A 96 4.59 11.28 -7.82
CA LEU A 96 5.66 10.42 -7.29
C LEU A 96 5.93 9.16 -8.15
N PHE A 97 4.99 8.78 -9.03
CA PHE A 97 5.11 7.62 -9.92
C PHE A 97 5.26 8.00 -11.42
N ALA A 98 5.30 9.29 -11.75
CA ALA A 98 5.50 9.81 -13.10
C ALA A 98 6.89 10.42 -13.33
N ALA A 99 7.84 10.22 -12.40
CA ALA A 99 9.23 10.66 -12.49
C ALA A 99 10.22 9.49 -12.31
#